data_AF-A0A8C4VBD4-F1
#
_entry.id   AF-A0A8C4VBD4-F1
#
_cell.length_a   1.000
_cell.length_b   1.000
_cell.length_c   1.000
_cell.angle_alpha   90.00
_cell.angle_beta   90.00
_cell.angle_gamma   90.00
#
_symmetry.space_group_name_H-M   'P 1'
#
loop_
_entity.id
_entity.type
_entity.pdbx_description
1 polymer ?
#
loop_
_entity_poly.entity_id
_entity_poly.type
_entity_poly.pdbx_seq_one_letter_code
_entity_poly.pdbx_strand_id
1 'polypeptide(L)'
;MAEGLRKLVGAESGRLLQEKLESWYRDYETNSCDQNLNRCCEIIQLNSEIQGQLFTILNETSREGGHYAGVETIKTRPLPWLGTCFSCATSGRLFETNLSLTQVCRKLRLRE
;
A
#
# COMPACT_ATOMS: atom_id res chain seq x y z
N MET A 1 -17.34 14.17 4.78
CA MET A 1 -16.86 12.78 4.87
C MET A 1 -15.66 12.53 3.95
N ALA A 2 -15.63 13.03 2.70
CA ALA A 2 -14.43 12.94 1.85
C ALA A 2 -13.28 13.94 2.17
N GLU A 3 -13.28 14.60 3.34
CA GLU A 3 -12.28 15.65 3.64
C GLU A 3 -10.87 15.07 3.81
N GLY A 4 -10.73 13.90 4.45
CA GLY A 4 -9.46 13.19 4.54
C GLY A 4 -8.91 12.82 3.16
N LEU A 5 -9.78 12.34 2.27
CA LEU A 5 -9.41 12.03 0.89
C LEU A 5 -9.01 13.30 0.12
N ARG A 6 -9.77 14.39 0.26
CA ARG A 6 -9.45 15.68 -0.39
C ARG A 6 -8.09 16.21 0.06
N LYS A 7 -7.78 16.11 1.36
CA LYS A 7 -6.48 16.52 1.91
C LYS A 7 -5.34 15.65 1.38
N LEU A 8 -5.50 14.32 1.37
CA LEU A 8 -4.50 13.41 0.83
C LEU A 8 -4.22 13.67 -0.66
N VAL A 9 -5.27 13.87 -1.46
CA VAL A 9 -5.12 14.21 -2.89
C VAL A 9 -4.46 15.58 -3.06
N GLY A 10 -4.89 16.58 -2.29
CA GLY A 10 -4.37 17.95 -2.36
C GLY A 10 -2.94 18.12 -1.84
N ALA A 11 -2.46 17.22 -0.97
CA ALA A 11 -1.08 17.22 -0.48
C ALA A 11 -0.07 16.75 -1.53
N GLU A 12 -0.53 16.19 -2.66
CA GLU A 12 0.30 15.67 -3.75
C GLU A 12 1.35 14.62 -3.33
N SER A 13 1.24 14.06 -2.13
CA SER A 13 2.19 13.09 -1.58
C SER A 13 2.33 11.85 -2.47
N GLY A 14 1.24 11.43 -3.13
CA GLY A 14 1.27 10.33 -4.10
C GLY A 14 2.08 10.65 -5.36
N ARG A 15 2.03 11.90 -5.84
CA ARG A 15 2.85 12.35 -6.98
C ARG A 15 4.32 12.41 -6.59
N LEU A 16 4.61 12.98 -5.43
CA LEU A 16 5.97 13.03 -4.88
C LEU A 16 6.58 11.63 -4.70
N LEU A 17 5.79 10.66 -4.24
CA LEU A 17 6.22 9.26 -4.12
C LEU A 17 6.63 8.68 -5.48
N GLN A 18 5.79 8.90 -6.50
CA GLN A 18 6.06 8.47 -7.87
C GLN A 18 7.35 9.12 -8.43
N GLU A 19 7.51 10.43 -8.26
CA GLU A 19 8.70 11.17 -8.70
C GLU A 19 9.98 10.64 -8.04
N LYS A 20 9.94 10.34 -6.73
CA LYS A 20 11.09 9.75 -6.02
C LYS A 20 11.43 8.35 -6.51
N LEU A 21 10.42 7.51 -6.78
CA LEU A 21 10.61 6.18 -7.36
C LEU A 21 11.25 6.25 -8.75
N GLU A 22 10.77 7.13 -9.61
CA GLU A 22 11.31 7.33 -10.96
C GLU A 22 12.74 7.88 -10.94
N SER A 23 13.01 8.84 -10.06
CA SER A 23 14.36 9.36 -9.83
C SER A 23 15.31 8.28 -9.32
N TRP A 24 14.87 7.45 -8.37
CA TRP A 24 15.67 6.34 -7.88
C TRP A 24 15.96 5.30 -8.96
N TYR A 25 14.94 4.90 -9.74
CA TYR A 25 15.11 3.97 -10.84
C TYR A 25 16.10 4.47 -11.89
N ARG A 26 16.01 5.75 -12.26
CA ARG A 26 16.89 6.39 -13.25
C ARG A 26 18.37 6.33 -12.85
N ASP A 27 18.66 6.56 -11.58
CA ASP A 27 20.03 6.68 -11.08
C ASP A 27 20.55 5.37 -10.43
N TYR A 28 19.74 4.32 -10.35
CA TYR A 28 20.00 3.14 -9.53
C TYR A 28 21.38 2.52 -9.77
N GLU A 29 21.71 2.30 -11.05
CA GLU A 29 22.98 1.69 -11.49
C GLU A 29 24.20 2.61 -11.27
N THR A 30 23.97 3.91 -11.11
CA THR A 30 25.03 4.91 -10.88
C THR A 30 25.25 5.24 -9.41
N ASN A 31 24.27 4.95 -8.55
CA ASN A 31 24.34 5.18 -7.12
C ASN A 31 25.19 4.10 -6.42
N SER A 32 25.84 4.48 -5.33
CA SER A 32 26.40 3.52 -4.39
C SER A 32 25.30 2.73 -3.67
N CYS A 33 25.68 1.61 -3.04
CA CYS A 33 24.77 0.83 -2.18
C CYS A 33 24.11 1.71 -1.11
N ASP A 34 24.90 2.53 -0.41
CA ASP A 34 24.39 3.42 0.65
C ASP A 34 23.42 4.48 0.11
N GLN A 35 23.71 5.03 -1.08
CA GLN A 35 22.80 5.99 -1.72
C GLN A 35 21.47 5.33 -2.10
N ASN A 36 21.50 4.10 -2.64
CA ASN A 36 20.30 3.34 -2.95
C ASN A 36 19.51 2.96 -1.69
N LEU A 37 20.19 2.58 -0.61
CA LEU A 37 19.53 2.29 0.68
C LEU A 37 18.86 3.54 1.26
N ASN A 38 19.54 4.69 1.24
CA ASN A 38 18.96 5.94 1.73
C ASN A 38 17.73 6.36 0.92
N ARG A 39 17.80 6.31 -0.41
CA ARG A 39 16.65 6.60 -1.28
C ARG A 39 15.48 5.65 -1.03
N CYS A 40 15.77 4.35 -0.85
CA CYS A 40 14.76 3.36 -0.49
C CYS A 40 14.08 3.71 0.85
N CYS A 41 14.86 4.05 1.88
CA CYS A 41 14.34 4.45 3.19
C CYS A 41 13.44 5.70 3.10
N GLU A 42 13.84 6.73 2.35
CA GLU A 42 13.00 7.92 2.13
C GLU A 42 11.66 7.57 1.48
N ILE A 43 11.67 6.70 0.47
CA ILE A 43 10.45 6.25 -0.23
C ILE A 43 9.55 5.45 0.72
N ILE A 44 10.13 4.57 1.54
CA ILE A 44 9.39 3.81 2.56
C ILE A 44 8.73 4.77 3.56
N GLN A 45 9.47 5.78 4.04
CA GLN A 45 8.95 6.77 4.99
C GLN A 45 7.77 7.54 4.40
N LEU A 46 7.91 8.08 3.19
CA LEU A 46 6.83 8.79 2.50
C LEU A 46 5.61 7.88 2.26
N ASN A 47 5.85 6.63 1.86
CA ASN A 47 4.78 5.65 1.68
C ASN A 47 4.07 5.33 3.01
N SER A 48 4.78 5.25 4.14
CA SER A 48 4.17 5.06 5.46
C SER A 48 3.26 6.22 5.87
N GLU A 49 3.62 7.46 5.53
CA GLU A 49 2.77 8.63 5.77
C GLU A 49 1.46 8.55 4.97
N ILE A 50 1.55 8.22 3.68
CA ILE A 50 0.38 8.02 2.80
C ILE A 50 -0.50 6.88 3.34
N GLN A 51 0.11 5.76 3.75
CA GLN A 51 -0.61 4.64 4.36
C GLN A 51 -1.35 5.05 5.64
N GLY A 52 -0.73 5.85 6.51
CA GLY A 52 -1.37 6.36 7.73
C GLY A 52 -2.60 7.22 7.44
N GLN A 53 -2.52 8.08 6.41
CA GLN A 53 -3.67 8.87 5.96
C GLN A 53 -4.78 7.99 5.36
N LEU A 54 -4.42 6.97 4.56
CA LEU A 54 -5.39 6.00 4.03
C LEU A 54 -6.07 5.19 5.13
N PHE A 55 -5.35 4.79 6.18
CA PHE A 55 -5.95 4.11 7.34
C PHE A 55 -6.90 5.01 8.11
N THR A 56 -6.59 6.30 8.20
CA THR A 56 -7.49 7.29 8.80
C THR A 56 -8.79 7.39 7.99
N ILE A 57 -8.68 7.51 6.67
CA ILE A 57 -9.84 7.51 5.75
C ILE A 57 -10.63 6.20 5.85
N LEU A 58 -9.95 5.05 5.91
CA LEU A 58 -10.61 3.74 6.07
C LEU A 58 -11.42 3.67 7.37
N ASN A 59 -10.85 4.17 8.48
CA ASN A 59 -11.52 4.19 9.78
C ASN A 59 -12.70 5.16 9.81
N GLU A 60 -12.59 6.31 9.16
CA GLU A 60 -13.71 7.24 9.01
C GLU A 60 -14.82 6.59 8.16
N THR A 61 -14.46 6.05 7.00
CA THR A 61 -15.40 5.42 6.04
C THR A 61 -16.13 4.22 6.64
N SER A 62 -15.45 3.39 7.44
CA SER A 62 -16.07 2.21 8.06
C SER A 62 -17.15 2.60 9.10
N ARG A 63 -16.99 3.74 9.76
CA ARG A 63 -17.93 4.24 10.76
C ARG A 63 -19.21 4.83 10.14
N GLU A 64 -19.18 5.18 8.86
CA GLU A 64 -20.33 5.80 8.17
C GLU A 64 -21.53 4.85 8.04
N GLY A 65 -21.30 3.54 7.97
CA GLY A 65 -22.38 2.56 7.83
C GLY A 65 -23.01 2.07 9.14
N GLY A 66 -22.62 2.62 10.29
CA GLY A 66 -23.11 2.19 11.61
C GLY A 66 -22.29 1.05 12.26
N HIS A 67 -22.75 0.54 13.41
CA HIS A 67 -21.94 -0.24 14.37
C HIS A 67 -21.22 -1.49 13.83
N TYR A 68 -21.67 -2.09 12.73
CA TYR A 68 -21.06 -3.30 12.13
C TYR A 68 -20.75 -3.17 10.64
N ALA A 69 -21.06 -2.02 10.02
CA ALA A 69 -20.75 -1.84 8.61
C ALA A 69 -19.24 -1.70 8.41
N GLY A 70 -18.73 -2.25 7.31
CA GLY A 70 -17.30 -2.21 6.99
C GLY A 70 -16.42 -3.19 7.79
N VAL A 71 -16.87 -3.76 8.91
CA VAL A 71 -16.10 -4.74 9.71
C VAL A 71 -15.70 -5.95 8.87
N GLU A 72 -16.63 -6.52 8.11
CA GLU A 72 -16.34 -7.66 7.24
C GLU A 72 -15.42 -7.26 6.06
N THR A 73 -15.55 -6.04 5.55
CA THR A 73 -14.63 -5.49 4.52
C THR A 73 -13.20 -5.34 5.06
N ILE A 74 -13.04 -4.88 6.30
CA ILE A 74 -11.74 -4.73 6.96
C ILE A 74 -11.12 -6.09 7.29
N LYS A 75 -11.91 -7.05 7.78
CA LYS A 75 -11.40 -8.38 8.11
C LYS A 75 -10.89 -9.16 6.89
N THR A 76 -11.55 -9.00 5.74
CA THR A 76 -11.29 -9.83 4.56
C THR A 76 -10.22 -9.26 3.62
N ARG A 77 -9.91 -7.95 3.70
CA ARG A 77 -9.01 -7.28 2.74
C ARG A 77 -7.69 -6.77 3.35
N PRO A 78 -7.68 -5.75 4.23
CA PRO A 78 -6.43 -5.19 4.74
C PRO A 78 -5.69 -6.07 5.76
N LEU A 79 -6.39 -6.82 6.64
CA LEU A 79 -5.73 -7.60 7.70
C LEU A 79 -4.83 -8.75 7.17
N PRO A 80 -5.27 -9.57 6.18
CA PRO A 80 -4.41 -10.61 5.61
C PRO A 80 -3.14 -10.07 4.96
N TRP A 81 -3.22 -8.87 4.35
CA TRP A 81 -2.09 -8.21 3.72
C TRP A 81 -1.08 -7.69 4.75
N LEU A 82 -1.56 -7.03 5.82
CA LEU A 82 -0.71 -6.55 6.92
C LEU A 82 0.09 -7.67 7.57
N GLY A 83 -0.51 -8.86 7.76
CA GLY A 83 0.20 -10.01 8.31
C GLY A 83 1.31 -10.56 7.39
N THR A 84 1.16 -10.43 6.07
CA THR A 84 2.11 -10.98 5.08
C THR A 84 3.33 -10.09 4.88
N CYS A 85 3.18 -8.77 5.00
CA CYS A 85 4.29 -7.81 4.84
C CYS A 85 5.43 -8.03 5.85
N PHE A 86 5.13 -8.47 7.08
CA PHE A 86 6.15 -8.75 8.10
C PHE A 86 6.91 -10.07 7.87
N SER A 87 6.35 -11.03 7.11
CA SER A 87 6.99 -12.32 6.83
C SER A 87 7.88 -12.31 5.58
N CYS A 88 7.68 -11.38 4.66
CA CYS A 88 8.36 -11.37 3.35
C CYS A 88 9.74 -10.67 3.38
N ALA A 89 9.97 -9.78 4.36
CA ALA A 89 11.24 -9.04 4.51
C ALA A 89 12.46 -9.95 4.73
N THR A 90 12.26 -11.20 5.16
CA THR A 90 13.34 -12.14 5.49
C THR A 90 13.81 -13.01 4.30
N SER A 91 13.06 -13.06 3.19
CA SER A 91 13.30 -14.09 2.15
C SER A 91 14.08 -13.60 0.92
N GLY A 92 14.39 -12.31 0.77
CA GLY A 92 15.13 -11.80 -0.40
C GLY A 92 14.47 -12.04 -1.77
N ARG A 93 13.26 -12.61 -1.82
CA ARG A 93 12.47 -12.75 -3.04
C ARG A 93 11.78 -11.43 -3.30
N LEU A 94 12.15 -10.80 -4.41
CA LEU A 94 11.45 -9.68 -4.99
C LEU A 94 9.95 -9.97 -5.06
N PHE A 95 9.20 -8.90 -4.85
CA PHE A 95 7.75 -8.75 -4.93
C PHE A 95 7.12 -9.53 -6.11
N GLU A 96 6.88 -10.83 -5.94
CA GLU A 96 5.97 -11.65 -6.76
C GLU A 96 4.51 -11.36 -6.33
N THR A 97 4.17 -10.09 -6.12
CA THR A 97 2.80 -9.68 -5.86
C THR A 97 2.19 -9.39 -7.21
N ASN A 98 1.49 -10.37 -7.80
CA ASN A 98 0.33 -10.11 -8.66
C ASN A 98 -0.33 -11.36 -9.28
N LEU A 99 0.19 -12.59 -9.13
CA LEU A 99 -0.45 -13.72 -9.82
C LEU A 99 -1.57 -14.43 -9.02
N SER A 100 -1.51 -14.40 -7.69
CA SER A 100 -2.39 -15.21 -6.83
C SER A 100 -3.72 -14.55 -6.47
N LEU A 101 -3.82 -13.20 -6.47
CA LEU A 101 -5.07 -12.51 -6.14
C LEU A 101 -6.13 -12.67 -7.25
N THR A 102 -5.72 -12.71 -8.52
CA THR A 102 -6.64 -12.90 -9.66
C THR A 102 -7.10 -14.35 -9.80
N GLN A 103 -6.33 -15.33 -9.33
CA GLN A 103 -6.68 -16.75 -9.42
C GLN A 103 -7.75 -17.17 -8.40
N VAL A 104 -7.79 -16.55 -7.22
CA VAL A 104 -8.81 -16.86 -6.20
C VAL A 104 -10.19 -16.33 -6.62
N CYS A 105 -10.27 -15.13 -7.18
CA CYS A 105 -11.53 -14.60 -7.72
C CYS A 105 -12.07 -15.38 -8.94
N ARG A 106 -11.20 -16.02 -9.74
CA ARG A 106 -11.66 -16.88 -10.85
C ARG A 106 -12.25 -18.21 -10.40
N LYS A 107 -11.78 -18.79 -9.27
CA LYS A 107 -12.27 -20.10 -8.80
C LYS A 107 -13.68 -20.06 -8.19
N LEU A 108 -14.15 -18.90 -7.74
CA LEU A 108 -15.51 -18.73 -7.19
C LEU A 108 -16.58 -18.49 -8.28
N ARG A 109 -16.20 -18.35 -9.55
CA ARG A 109 -17.13 -18.15 -10.69
C ARG A 109 -17.35 -19.39 -11.54
N LEU A 110 -16.75 -20.53 -11.17
CA LEU A 110 -16.85 -21.82 -11.89
C LEU A 110 -17.54 -22.90 -11.04
N ARG A 111 -18.31 -22.50 -10.02
CA ARG A 111 -19.19 -23.37 -9.24
C ARG A 111 -20.61 -22.80 -9.19
N GLU A 112 -21.15 -22.50 -10.36
CA GLU A 112 -22.59 -22.47 -10.63
C GLU A 112 -22.89 -23.54 -11.67
#